data_AF-E3EGG7-F1
#
_entry.id   AF-E3EGG7-F1
#
_cell.length_a   1.000
_cell.length_b   1.000
_cell.length_c   1.000
_cell.angle_alpha   90.00
_cell.angle_beta   90.00
_cell.angle_gamma   90.00
#
_symmetry.space_group_name_H-M   'P 1'
#
loop_
_entity.id
_entity.type
_entity.pdbx_description
1 polymer ?
#
loop_
_entity_poly.entity_id
_entity_poly.type
_entity_poly.pdbx_seq_one_letter_code
_entity_poly.pdbx_strand_id
1 'polypeptide(L)'
;MQFSIDEVRRLNRNNDTVFFSVNTLHKLRLWNFPVINTATFNQNVVTVSYEEMISQTTDRIQVSNPVFLYPLPEGEEGDEYVTLFVSSKHYLAEYCEKVTLSYDFINRIVERKDKLSSNSTKLLTLHSFQGILKMFNDVKIKNEEWPNYCSDFIQYLKCLIKEYPFLGYLPIAERKDFREKSVADMSFAWEFYIKFFVDEWSSKDYVVKIPNLSKPFHHMSWTGDFFQRDNPFWQSYLSVNGKFRFHRAVRESIYQIWKEWIE
;
A
#
# COMPACT_ATOMS: atom_id res chain seq x y z
N MET A 1 -17.35 -5.14 -19.78
CA MET A 1 -17.39 -4.33 -21.02
C MET A 1 -15.98 -4.20 -21.58
N GLN A 2 -15.77 -4.37 -22.89
CA GLN A 2 -14.50 -4.04 -23.54
C GLN A 2 -14.70 -2.77 -24.37
N PHE A 3 -13.71 -1.89 -24.39
CA PHE A 3 -13.80 -0.64 -25.11
C PHE A 3 -12.48 -0.31 -25.80
N SER A 4 -12.56 0.20 -27.03
CA SER A 4 -11.39 0.61 -27.82
C SER A 4 -11.28 2.12 -27.84
N ILE A 5 -10.08 2.63 -27.61
CA ILE A 5 -9.79 4.05 -27.59
C ILE A 5 -8.68 4.30 -28.59
N ASP A 6 -9.01 5.06 -29.62
CA ASP A 6 -8.08 5.46 -30.68
C ASP A 6 -7.40 6.80 -30.33
N GLU A 7 -6.36 7.14 -31.10
CA GLU A 7 -5.55 8.36 -30.99
C GLU A 7 -4.88 8.56 -29.61
N VAL A 8 -4.55 7.47 -28.94
CA VAL A 8 -3.88 7.52 -27.64
C VAL A 8 -2.38 7.67 -27.77
N ARG A 9 -1.79 8.41 -26.84
CA ARG A 9 -0.34 8.58 -26.68
C ARG A 9 0.07 8.15 -25.28
N ARG A 10 1.24 7.53 -25.15
CA ARG A 10 1.82 7.22 -23.83
C ARG A 10 2.28 8.50 -23.15
N LEU A 11 1.91 8.66 -21.88
CA LEU A 11 2.28 9.85 -21.09
C LEU A 11 3.77 9.83 -20.70
N ASN A 12 4.34 8.65 -20.47
CA ASN A 12 5.76 8.47 -20.12
C ASN A 12 6.31 7.15 -20.71
N ARG A 13 7.60 7.11 -21.05
CA ARG A 13 8.33 5.91 -21.49
C ARG A 13 8.39 4.81 -20.43
N ASN A 14 8.27 5.16 -19.15
CA ASN A 14 8.43 4.21 -18.05
C ASN A 14 7.10 3.69 -17.48
N ASN A 15 5.95 4.17 -17.97
CA ASN A 15 4.65 3.72 -17.49
C ASN A 15 3.80 3.25 -18.65
N ASP A 16 3.79 1.94 -18.87
CA ASP A 16 3.06 1.31 -19.98
C ASP A 16 1.55 1.33 -19.80
N THR A 17 1.04 1.79 -18.65
CA THR A 17 -0.38 1.73 -18.30
C THR A 17 -1.08 3.08 -18.25
N VAL A 18 -0.37 4.16 -18.59
CA VAL A 18 -0.94 5.52 -18.59
C VAL A 18 -0.85 6.13 -19.98
N PHE A 19 -2.02 6.46 -20.51
CA PHE A 19 -2.19 7.04 -21.83
C PHE A 19 -2.94 8.36 -21.73
N PHE A 20 -2.82 9.18 -22.76
CA PHE A 20 -3.65 10.35 -22.93
C PHE A 20 -4.11 10.47 -24.37
N SER A 21 -5.28 11.05 -24.57
CA SER A 21 -5.71 11.57 -25.86
C SER A 21 -6.49 12.87 -25.66
N VAL A 22 -6.75 13.58 -26.74
CA VAL A 22 -7.63 14.74 -26.74
C VAL A 22 -8.95 14.30 -27.35
N ASN A 23 -10.05 14.47 -26.64
CA ASN A 23 -11.37 14.10 -27.12
C ASN A 23 -12.33 15.26 -26.94
N THR A 24 -13.26 15.41 -27.88
CA THR A 24 -14.37 16.34 -27.74
C THR A 24 -15.33 15.86 -26.65
N LEU A 25 -16.01 16.81 -26.00
CA LEU A 25 -17.03 16.51 -25.02
C LEU A 25 -18.13 15.60 -25.58
N HIS A 26 -18.47 15.78 -26.86
CA HIS A 26 -19.37 14.90 -27.60
C HIS A 26 -18.95 13.43 -27.56
N LYS A 27 -17.70 13.17 -27.96
CA LYS A 27 -17.15 11.81 -28.00
C LYS A 27 -17.13 11.19 -26.60
N LEU A 28 -16.78 11.97 -25.58
CA LEU A 28 -16.77 11.53 -24.18
C LEU A 28 -18.18 11.18 -23.68
N ARG A 29 -19.20 11.98 -24.01
CA ARG A 29 -20.60 11.70 -23.64
C ARG A 29 -21.11 10.43 -24.31
N LEU A 30 -20.74 10.18 -25.57
CA LEU A 30 -21.12 8.98 -26.31
C LEU A 30 -20.57 7.68 -25.72
N TRP A 31 -19.44 7.73 -25.02
CA TRP A 31 -18.88 6.55 -24.37
C TRP A 31 -19.79 5.99 -23.28
N ASN A 32 -20.61 6.86 -22.66
CA ASN A 32 -21.59 6.49 -21.64
C ASN A 32 -21.01 5.60 -20.52
N PHE A 33 -19.78 5.90 -20.10
CA PHE A 33 -19.15 5.18 -19.00
C PHE A 33 -19.76 5.57 -17.65
N PRO A 34 -19.84 4.65 -16.69
CA PRO A 34 -20.30 4.98 -15.35
C PRO A 34 -19.28 5.90 -14.65
N VAL A 35 -19.78 6.73 -13.72
CA VAL A 35 -18.98 7.68 -12.94
C VAL A 35 -18.74 7.11 -11.54
N ILE A 36 -17.48 7.01 -11.10
CA ILE A 36 -17.12 6.50 -9.76
C ILE A 36 -17.43 7.55 -8.68
N ASN A 37 -16.92 8.76 -8.83
CA ASN A 37 -17.01 9.81 -7.81
C ASN A 37 -17.85 10.97 -8.34
N THR A 38 -18.83 11.43 -7.57
CA THR A 38 -19.73 12.52 -7.95
C THR A 38 -19.16 13.91 -7.63
N ALA A 39 -18.05 13.99 -6.90
CA ALA A 39 -17.36 15.25 -6.67
C ALA A 39 -16.78 15.81 -7.98
N THR A 40 -16.89 17.11 -8.20
CA THR A 40 -16.24 17.80 -9.33
C THR A 40 -14.79 18.10 -8.99
N PHE A 41 -13.86 17.61 -9.82
CA PHE A 41 -12.43 17.85 -9.67
C PHE A 41 -11.84 18.24 -11.03
N ASN A 42 -11.17 19.41 -11.09
CA ASN A 42 -10.44 19.93 -12.24
C ASN A 42 -11.15 19.78 -13.60
N GLN A 43 -11.90 20.82 -14.01
CA GLN A 43 -12.68 20.81 -15.26
C GLN A 43 -11.85 20.76 -16.55
N ASN A 44 -10.52 20.88 -16.49
CA ASN A 44 -9.67 20.90 -17.68
C ASN A 44 -9.16 19.52 -18.11
N VAL A 45 -9.28 18.50 -17.25
CA VAL A 45 -8.75 17.15 -17.51
C VAL A 45 -9.79 16.10 -17.16
N VAL A 46 -10.13 15.24 -18.12
CA VAL A 46 -11.02 14.10 -17.91
C VAL A 46 -10.18 12.88 -17.58
N THR A 47 -10.57 12.11 -16.56
CA THR A 47 -9.85 10.90 -16.16
C THR A 47 -10.75 9.67 -16.35
N VAL A 48 -10.29 8.73 -17.15
CA VAL A 48 -10.90 7.42 -17.37
C VAL A 48 -10.04 6.37 -16.69
N SER A 49 -10.61 5.68 -15.71
CA SER A 49 -9.99 4.50 -15.11
C SER A 49 -10.43 3.26 -15.87
N TYR A 50 -9.57 2.26 -16.04
CA TYR A 50 -9.92 1.00 -16.70
C TYR A 50 -9.31 -0.20 -15.99
N GLU A 51 -9.98 -1.34 -15.96
CA GLU A 51 -9.52 -2.48 -15.15
C GLU A 51 -8.30 -3.17 -15.76
N GLU A 52 -8.37 -3.55 -17.03
CA GLU A 52 -7.28 -4.26 -17.72
C GLU A 52 -7.03 -3.67 -19.09
N MET A 53 -5.76 -3.67 -19.49
CA MET A 53 -5.40 -3.44 -20.89
C MET A 53 -5.40 -4.77 -21.62
N ILE A 54 -6.34 -4.95 -22.53
CA ILE A 54 -6.53 -6.18 -23.31
C ILE A 54 -5.55 -6.22 -24.48
N SER A 55 -5.35 -5.07 -25.14
CA SER A 55 -4.41 -4.94 -26.26
C SER A 55 -3.94 -3.50 -26.42
N GLN A 56 -2.79 -3.35 -27.06
CA GLN A 56 -2.16 -2.06 -27.32
C GLN A 56 -1.50 -2.06 -28.69
N THR A 57 -1.72 -0.97 -29.42
CA THR A 57 -0.98 -0.59 -30.62
C THR A 57 -0.39 0.81 -30.43
N THR A 58 0.24 1.37 -31.47
CA THR A 58 0.91 2.68 -31.38
C THR A 58 -0.05 3.82 -31.05
N ASP A 59 -1.27 3.75 -31.58
CA ASP A 59 -2.28 4.80 -31.55
C ASP A 59 -3.61 4.35 -30.95
N ARG A 60 -3.77 3.09 -30.56
CA ARG A 60 -5.00 2.55 -29.97
C ARG A 60 -4.72 1.64 -28.79
N ILE A 61 -5.57 1.74 -27.76
CA ILE A 61 -5.66 0.77 -26.67
C ILE A 61 -7.04 0.13 -26.66
N GLN A 62 -7.09 -1.12 -26.20
CA GLN A 62 -8.33 -1.79 -25.83
C GLN A 62 -8.28 -2.11 -24.35
N VAL A 63 -9.32 -1.70 -23.63
CA VAL A 63 -9.38 -1.82 -22.17
C VAL A 63 -10.68 -2.48 -21.72
N SER A 64 -10.65 -3.09 -20.54
CA SER A 64 -11.83 -3.63 -19.88
C SER A 64 -12.39 -2.66 -18.85
N ASN A 65 -13.72 -2.64 -18.75
CA ASN A 65 -14.52 -1.93 -17.76
C ASN A 65 -14.07 -0.47 -17.53
N PRO A 66 -13.98 0.36 -18.57
CA PRO A 66 -13.63 1.77 -18.39
C PRO A 66 -14.75 2.53 -17.67
N VAL A 67 -14.35 3.45 -16.81
CA VAL A 67 -15.22 4.26 -15.97
C VAL A 67 -14.67 5.68 -15.87
N PHE A 68 -15.53 6.69 -15.80
CA PHE A 68 -15.10 8.05 -15.50
C PHE A 68 -14.81 8.17 -14.00
N LEU A 69 -13.65 8.72 -13.65
CA LEU A 69 -13.30 8.91 -12.24
C LEU A 69 -14.18 9.98 -11.59
N TYR A 70 -14.48 11.05 -12.33
CA TYR A 70 -15.30 12.20 -11.94
C TYR A 70 -16.34 12.51 -13.02
N PRO A 71 -17.37 13.33 -12.75
CA PRO A 71 -18.32 13.73 -13.78
C PRO A 71 -17.61 14.49 -14.90
N LEU A 72 -18.14 14.37 -16.12
CA LEU A 72 -17.65 15.14 -17.26
C LEU A 72 -17.82 16.65 -17.00
N PRO A 73 -16.90 17.49 -17.50
CA PRO A 73 -17.01 18.94 -17.37
C PRO A 73 -18.28 19.49 -18.05
N GLU A 74 -18.72 20.64 -17.56
CA GLU A 74 -19.76 21.42 -18.24
C GLU A 74 -19.11 22.20 -19.39
N GLY A 75 -19.71 22.13 -20.57
CA GLY A 75 -19.16 22.72 -21.78
C GLY A 75 -20.00 22.41 -23.01
N GLU A 76 -19.58 22.95 -24.15
CA GLU A 76 -20.16 22.70 -25.46
C GLU A 76 -19.66 21.37 -26.04
N GLU A 77 -20.46 20.75 -26.90
CA GLU A 77 -20.15 19.44 -27.51
C GLU A 77 -18.81 19.43 -28.28
N GLY A 78 -18.41 20.60 -28.81
CA GLY A 78 -17.16 20.79 -29.55
C GLY A 78 -15.92 21.03 -28.68
N ASP A 79 -16.08 21.26 -27.37
CA ASP A 79 -14.96 21.55 -26.48
C ASP A 79 -14.04 20.33 -26.35
N GLU A 80 -12.74 20.57 -26.49
CA GLU A 80 -11.71 19.53 -26.42
C GLU A 80 -11.12 19.42 -25.01
N TYR A 81 -11.04 18.19 -24.51
CA TYR A 81 -10.47 17.90 -23.21
C TYR A 81 -9.33 16.88 -23.32
N VAL A 82 -8.26 17.14 -22.56
CA VAL A 82 -7.23 16.13 -22.33
C VAL A 82 -7.85 15.02 -21.49
N THR A 83 -7.88 13.82 -22.04
CA THR A 83 -8.40 12.62 -21.40
C THR A 83 -7.24 11.72 -20.99
N LEU A 84 -7.07 11.51 -19.70
CA LEU A 84 -6.09 10.59 -19.13
C LEU A 84 -6.72 9.21 -18.93
N PHE A 85 -6.10 8.17 -19.47
CA PHE A 85 -6.48 6.77 -19.27
C PHE A 85 -5.50 6.12 -18.32
N VAL A 86 -6.03 5.61 -17.21
CA VAL A 86 -5.22 5.09 -16.11
C VAL A 86 -5.72 3.69 -15.77
N SER A 87 -4.81 2.71 -15.77
CA SER A 87 -5.16 1.35 -15.32
C SER A 87 -5.61 1.37 -13.86
N SER A 88 -6.61 0.60 -13.49
CA SER A 88 -7.05 0.43 -12.12
C SER A 88 -6.29 -0.69 -11.42
N LYS A 89 -5.65 -1.60 -12.16
CA LYS A 89 -4.96 -2.78 -11.61
C LYS A 89 -3.64 -2.49 -10.88
N HIS A 90 -3.20 -1.23 -10.80
CA HIS A 90 -1.89 -0.89 -10.20
C HIS A 90 -1.92 0.20 -9.14
N TYR A 91 -3.08 0.47 -8.55
CA TYR A 91 -3.20 1.58 -7.60
C TYR A 91 -3.73 1.21 -6.23
N LEU A 92 -4.00 -0.05 -5.89
CA LEU A 92 -4.42 -0.36 -4.52
C LEU A 92 -3.36 0.05 -3.51
N ALA A 93 -2.08 -0.25 -3.77
CA ALA A 93 -0.98 0.20 -2.92
C ALA A 93 -0.92 1.73 -2.80
N GLU A 94 -1.03 2.46 -3.92
CA GLU A 94 -1.00 3.93 -3.92
C GLU A 94 -2.25 4.57 -3.29
N TYR A 95 -3.42 3.95 -3.48
CA TYR A 95 -4.69 4.36 -2.87
C TYR A 95 -4.60 4.20 -1.35
N CYS A 96 -4.22 3.01 -0.89
CA CYS A 96 -4.00 2.74 0.52
C CYS A 96 -2.91 3.64 1.10
N GLU A 97 -1.83 3.92 0.38
CA GLU A 97 -0.81 4.87 0.81
C GLU A 97 -1.42 6.26 1.06
N LYS A 98 -2.09 6.84 0.07
CA LYS A 98 -2.68 8.19 0.16
C LYS A 98 -3.67 8.29 1.31
N VAL A 99 -4.55 7.30 1.45
CA VAL A 99 -5.55 7.26 2.53
C VAL A 99 -4.85 7.07 3.87
N THR A 100 -3.89 6.15 3.99
CA THR A 100 -3.20 5.85 5.26
C THR A 100 -2.36 7.03 5.75
N LEU A 101 -1.66 7.72 4.83
CA LEU A 101 -0.91 8.93 5.14
C LEU A 101 -1.79 10.15 5.43
N SER A 102 -3.11 10.09 5.21
CA SER A 102 -4.03 11.15 5.64
C SER A 102 -4.30 11.12 7.16
N TYR A 103 -3.99 10.00 7.84
CA TYR A 103 -4.20 9.86 9.28
C TYR A 103 -3.01 10.38 10.09
N ASP A 104 -3.29 11.25 11.07
CA ASP A 104 -2.27 11.85 11.93
C ASP A 104 -1.39 10.84 12.66
N PHE A 105 -1.96 9.73 13.14
CA PHE A 105 -1.19 8.72 13.88
C PHE A 105 -0.15 8.02 13.00
N ILE A 106 -0.43 7.84 11.70
CA ILE A 106 0.53 7.32 10.72
C ILE A 106 1.58 8.37 10.40
N ASN A 107 1.14 9.61 10.14
CA ASN A 107 2.06 10.72 9.91
C ASN A 107 3.02 10.92 11.08
N ARG A 108 2.62 10.56 12.32
CA ARG A 108 3.47 10.60 13.50
C ARG A 108 4.56 9.54 13.53
N ILE A 109 4.40 8.41 12.83
CA ILE A 109 5.38 7.30 12.81
C ILE A 109 6.16 7.19 11.48
N VAL A 110 5.71 7.85 10.42
CA VAL A 110 6.42 7.89 9.12
C VAL A 110 7.22 9.20 8.95
N GLU A 111 8.49 9.07 8.58
CA GLU A 111 9.41 10.17 8.23
C GLU A 111 9.38 10.43 6.72
N ARG A 112 9.17 11.67 6.28
CA ARG A 112 9.16 12.00 4.84
C ARG A 112 10.56 12.07 4.23
N LYS A 113 11.61 12.15 5.04
CA LYS A 113 13.01 12.14 4.61
C LYS A 113 13.47 10.73 4.26
N ASP A 114 14.50 10.63 3.42
CA ASP A 114 15.08 9.36 2.95
C ASP A 114 15.70 8.51 4.06
N LYS A 115 16.06 9.13 5.19
CA LYS A 115 16.71 8.47 6.32
C LYS A 115 16.11 8.91 7.65
N LEU A 116 15.96 7.95 8.55
CA LEU A 116 15.65 8.22 9.95
C LEU A 116 16.87 8.82 10.63
N SER A 117 16.69 9.97 11.27
CA SER A 117 17.67 10.51 12.21
C SER A 117 17.77 9.60 13.44
N SER A 118 18.95 9.50 14.05
CA SER A 118 19.17 8.81 15.32
C SER A 118 18.34 9.38 16.49
N ASN A 119 17.83 10.61 16.32
CA ASN A 119 16.95 11.28 17.26
C ASN A 119 15.51 11.42 16.72
N SER A 120 15.11 10.61 15.73
CA SER A 120 13.75 10.63 15.20
C SER A 120 12.81 9.76 16.07
N THR A 121 11.62 10.29 16.35
CA THR A 121 10.51 9.52 16.95
C THR A 121 9.81 8.63 15.91
N LYS A 122 10.17 8.77 14.63
CA LYS A 122 9.62 8.00 13.52
C LYS A 122 10.18 6.56 13.49
N LEU A 123 9.38 5.66 12.96
CA LEU A 123 9.65 4.23 12.84
C LEU A 123 10.14 3.85 11.46
N LEU A 124 9.59 4.50 10.45
CA LEU A 124 9.77 4.18 9.03
C LEU A 124 10.07 5.45 8.25
N THR A 125 10.80 5.33 7.16
CA THR A 125 10.80 6.37 6.12
C THR A 125 9.62 6.15 5.19
N LEU A 126 9.18 7.20 4.51
CA LEU A 126 8.14 7.13 3.48
C LEU A 126 8.51 6.08 2.43
N HIS A 127 9.76 6.07 1.97
CA HIS A 127 10.27 5.06 1.04
C HIS A 127 10.12 3.62 1.57
N SER A 128 10.45 3.38 2.84
CA SER A 128 10.26 2.04 3.43
C SER A 128 8.79 1.66 3.55
N PHE A 129 7.92 2.59 3.93
CA PHE A 129 6.48 2.36 4.04
C PHE A 129 5.85 2.06 2.68
N GLN A 130 6.16 2.87 1.66
CA GLN A 130 5.79 2.63 0.27
C GLN A 130 6.28 1.27 -0.23
N GLY A 131 7.51 0.90 0.12
CA GLY A 131 8.08 -0.41 -0.20
C GLY A 131 7.29 -1.56 0.40
N ILE A 132 6.81 -1.43 1.64
CA ILE A 132 5.96 -2.42 2.30
C ILE A 132 4.59 -2.48 1.61
N LEU A 133 3.93 -1.34 1.38
CA LEU A 133 2.59 -1.28 0.78
C LEU A 133 2.52 -1.86 -0.64
N LYS A 134 3.64 -2.02 -1.35
CA LYS A 134 3.67 -2.72 -2.64
C LYS A 134 3.11 -4.14 -2.58
N MET A 135 3.09 -4.80 -1.41
CA MET A 135 2.45 -6.11 -1.26
C MET A 135 0.94 -6.07 -1.53
N PHE A 136 0.29 -4.90 -1.43
CA PHE A 136 -1.13 -4.77 -1.77
C PHE A 136 -1.39 -4.92 -3.27
N ASN A 137 -0.36 -4.79 -4.11
CA ASN A 137 -0.51 -5.06 -5.54
C ASN A 137 -0.77 -6.54 -5.85
N ASP A 138 -0.47 -7.44 -4.91
CA ASP A 138 -0.75 -8.87 -5.05
C ASP A 138 -2.19 -9.23 -4.63
N VAL A 139 -2.93 -8.29 -4.02
CA VAL A 139 -4.31 -8.46 -3.57
C VAL A 139 -5.27 -8.30 -4.75
N LYS A 140 -6.04 -9.34 -5.04
CA LYS A 140 -6.96 -9.41 -6.19
C LYS A 140 -8.40 -9.10 -5.78
N ILE A 141 -8.70 -7.83 -5.57
CA ILE A 141 -10.04 -7.33 -5.21
C ILE A 141 -10.53 -6.30 -6.22
N LYS A 142 -11.86 -6.14 -6.33
CA LYS A 142 -12.44 -5.14 -7.22
C LYS A 142 -12.26 -3.73 -6.64
N ASN A 143 -12.22 -2.72 -7.51
CA ASN A 143 -12.07 -1.31 -7.09
C ASN A 143 -13.13 -0.85 -6.08
N GLU A 144 -14.35 -1.38 -6.22
CA GLU A 144 -15.48 -1.10 -5.31
C GLU A 144 -15.20 -1.54 -3.87
N GLU A 145 -14.31 -2.53 -3.68
CA GLU A 145 -13.94 -3.08 -2.37
C GLU A 145 -12.75 -2.32 -1.74
N TRP A 146 -12.05 -1.47 -2.51
CA TRP A 146 -10.87 -0.75 -2.01
C TRP A 146 -11.14 0.15 -0.81
N PRO A 147 -12.25 0.93 -0.76
CA PRO A 147 -12.55 1.73 0.43
C PRO A 147 -12.72 0.87 1.68
N ASN A 148 -13.38 -0.29 1.56
CA ASN A 148 -13.58 -1.22 2.67
C ASN A 148 -12.25 -1.85 3.10
N TYR A 149 -11.48 -2.38 2.15
CA TYR A 149 -10.14 -2.92 2.40
C TYR A 149 -9.24 -1.89 3.11
N CYS A 150 -9.22 -0.65 2.65
CA CYS A 150 -8.43 0.39 3.27
C CYS A 150 -8.98 0.80 4.64
N SER A 151 -10.29 0.85 4.83
CA SER A 151 -10.91 1.11 6.14
C SER A 151 -10.53 0.04 7.15
N ASP A 152 -10.61 -1.24 6.75
CA ASP A 152 -10.22 -2.38 7.58
C ASP A 152 -8.72 -2.33 7.91
N PHE A 153 -7.88 -1.97 6.95
CA PHE A 153 -6.44 -1.78 7.17
C PHE A 153 -6.16 -0.70 8.22
N ILE A 154 -6.83 0.44 8.13
CA ILE A 154 -6.68 1.53 9.12
C ILE A 154 -7.17 1.10 10.49
N GLN A 155 -8.29 0.39 10.55
CA GLN A 155 -8.82 -0.13 11.80
C GLN A 155 -7.87 -1.16 12.42
N TYR A 156 -7.31 -2.06 11.62
CA TYR A 156 -6.26 -3.00 12.01
C TYR A 156 -5.07 -2.27 12.63
N LEU A 157 -4.52 -1.26 11.95
CA LEU A 157 -3.37 -0.49 12.47
C LEU A 157 -3.69 0.23 13.79
N LYS A 158 -4.89 0.79 13.93
CA LYS A 158 -5.32 1.42 15.19
C LYS A 158 -5.39 0.40 16.32
N CYS A 159 -5.99 -0.77 16.07
CA CYS A 159 -6.08 -1.85 17.04
C CYS A 159 -4.69 -2.38 17.41
N LEU A 160 -3.80 -2.58 16.44
CA LEU A 160 -2.43 -3.04 16.65
C LEU A 160 -1.64 -2.06 17.53
N ILE A 161 -1.70 -0.76 17.25
CA ILE A 161 -1.02 0.26 18.05
C ILE A 161 -1.64 0.40 19.45
N LYS A 162 -2.95 0.22 19.57
CA LYS A 162 -3.64 0.22 20.87
C LYS A 162 -3.17 -0.95 21.74
N GLU A 163 -3.07 -2.13 21.16
CA GLU A 163 -2.61 -3.34 21.86
C GLU A 163 -1.11 -3.28 22.18
N TYR A 164 -0.33 -2.72 21.26
CA TYR A 164 1.13 -2.59 21.39
C TYR A 164 1.57 -1.13 21.24
N PRO A 165 1.46 -0.30 22.30
CA PRO A 165 1.73 1.14 22.25
C PRO A 165 3.14 1.52 21.77
N PHE A 166 4.13 0.63 21.93
CA PHE A 166 5.48 0.84 21.43
C PHE A 166 5.57 0.92 19.89
N LEU A 167 4.55 0.42 19.17
CA LEU A 167 4.40 0.60 17.72
C LEU A 167 3.83 1.98 17.36
N GLY A 168 3.33 2.74 18.33
CA GLY A 168 2.84 4.10 18.15
C GLY A 168 3.94 5.16 18.34
N TYR A 169 3.55 6.35 18.78
CA TYR A 169 4.49 7.40 19.18
C TYR A 169 5.14 7.05 20.52
N LEU A 170 6.46 7.22 20.61
CA LEU A 170 7.22 7.20 21.87
C LEU A 170 8.17 8.40 21.90
N PRO A 171 8.42 8.99 23.08
CA PRO A 171 9.53 9.92 23.28
C PRO A 171 10.87 9.33 22.85
N ILE A 172 11.83 10.19 22.47
CA ILE A 172 13.13 9.75 21.92
C ILE A 172 13.90 8.84 22.90
N ALA A 173 13.87 9.14 24.20
CA ALA A 173 14.56 8.33 25.20
C ALA A 173 13.96 6.91 25.27
N GLU A 174 12.65 6.81 25.48
CA GLU A 174 11.94 5.53 25.50
C GLU A 174 12.11 4.73 24.20
N ARG A 175 12.11 5.44 23.05
CA ARG A 175 12.36 4.83 21.74
C ARG A 175 13.76 4.21 21.65
N LYS A 176 14.78 4.89 22.18
CA LYS A 176 16.16 4.38 22.20
C LYS A 176 16.24 3.16 23.11
N ASP A 177 15.72 3.26 24.32
CA ASP A 177 15.71 2.18 25.31
C ASP A 177 14.98 0.93 24.78
N PHE A 178 13.86 1.14 24.07
CA PHE A 178 13.12 0.06 23.41
C PHE A 178 13.97 -0.60 22.31
N ARG A 179 14.58 0.21 21.44
CA ARG A 179 15.40 -0.27 20.31
C ARG A 179 16.69 -0.94 20.73
N GLU A 180 17.16 -0.76 21.96
CA GLU A 180 18.28 -1.52 22.54
C GLU A 180 17.89 -2.95 22.92
N LYS A 181 16.60 -3.20 23.19
CA LYS A 181 16.09 -4.48 23.69
C LYS A 181 15.28 -5.25 22.65
N SER A 182 14.63 -4.55 21.73
CA SER A 182 13.70 -5.13 20.78
C SER A 182 13.90 -4.59 19.37
N VAL A 183 13.45 -5.38 18.40
CA VAL A 183 13.39 -5.04 16.97
C VAL A 183 11.96 -4.95 16.45
N ALA A 184 10.95 -4.98 17.33
CA ALA A 184 9.54 -4.99 16.94
C ALA A 184 9.06 -3.69 16.26
N ASP A 185 9.76 -2.57 16.47
CA ASP A 185 9.44 -1.29 15.83
C ASP A 185 10.24 -1.03 14.54
N MET A 186 11.06 -2.00 14.10
CA MET A 186 11.89 -1.88 12.90
C MET A 186 11.07 -2.09 11.62
N SER A 187 11.59 -1.59 10.49
CA SER A 187 10.90 -1.65 9.21
C SER A 187 10.53 -3.05 8.73
N PHE A 188 11.32 -4.07 9.06
CA PHE A 188 10.97 -5.45 8.67
C PHE A 188 9.86 -6.04 9.57
N ALA A 189 9.76 -5.62 10.84
CA ALA A 189 8.68 -6.05 11.72
C ALA A 189 7.34 -5.44 11.26
N TRP A 190 7.36 -4.16 10.85
CA TRP A 190 6.24 -3.52 10.16
C TRP A 190 5.83 -4.22 8.86
N GLU A 191 6.79 -4.77 8.12
CA GLU A 191 6.52 -5.63 6.96
C GLU A 191 5.70 -6.86 7.38
N PHE A 192 6.02 -7.49 8.52
CA PHE A 192 5.27 -8.65 9.04
C PHE A 192 3.85 -8.28 9.47
N TYR A 193 3.67 -7.18 10.20
CA TYR A 193 2.33 -6.74 10.62
C TYR A 193 1.43 -6.43 9.42
N ILE A 194 1.94 -5.73 8.41
CA ILE A 194 1.16 -5.40 7.21
C ILE A 194 0.89 -6.65 6.37
N LYS A 195 1.86 -7.57 6.26
CA LYS A 195 1.65 -8.84 5.57
C LYS A 195 0.63 -9.73 6.28
N PHE A 196 0.62 -9.74 7.62
CA PHE A 196 -0.41 -10.43 8.40
C PHE A 196 -1.81 -9.92 8.11
N PHE A 197 -1.98 -8.60 8.00
CA PHE A 197 -3.26 -8.02 7.57
C PHE A 197 -3.68 -8.54 6.18
N VAL A 198 -2.77 -8.57 5.21
CA VAL A 198 -3.05 -9.08 3.86
C VAL A 198 -3.49 -10.54 3.89
N ASP A 199 -2.77 -11.39 4.64
CA ASP A 199 -3.07 -12.80 4.79
C ASP A 199 -4.44 -13.04 5.45
N GLU A 200 -4.73 -12.34 6.55
CA GLU A 200 -6.00 -12.46 7.29
C GLU A 200 -7.18 -11.89 6.51
N TRP A 201 -7.02 -10.75 5.84
CA TRP A 201 -8.10 -10.19 5.03
C TRP A 201 -8.45 -11.12 3.85
N SER A 202 -7.46 -11.84 3.32
CA SER A 202 -7.64 -12.81 2.25
C SER A 202 -8.26 -14.14 2.71
N SER A 203 -8.31 -14.43 4.02
CA SER A 203 -8.64 -15.76 4.54
C SER A 203 -10.15 -16.07 4.66
N LYS A 204 -11.03 -15.22 4.10
CA LYS A 204 -12.52 -15.30 4.17
C LYS A 204 -13.13 -15.11 5.58
N ASP A 205 -12.31 -14.91 6.61
CA ASP A 205 -12.78 -14.50 7.92
C ASP A 205 -13.18 -13.01 7.86
N TYR A 206 -14.45 -12.70 8.16
CA TYR A 206 -15.01 -11.33 8.08
C TYR A 206 -14.36 -10.33 9.07
N VAL A 207 -13.44 -10.78 9.93
CA VAL A 207 -12.78 -9.95 10.94
C VAL A 207 -11.28 -10.23 10.93
N VAL A 208 -10.50 -9.20 10.59
CA VAL A 208 -9.03 -9.29 10.64
C VAL A 208 -8.55 -9.34 12.10
N LYS A 209 -7.83 -10.40 12.46
CA LYS A 209 -7.29 -10.58 13.82
C LYS A 209 -6.10 -9.67 14.07
N ILE A 210 -5.80 -9.43 15.34
CA ILE A 210 -4.55 -8.76 15.78
C ILE A 210 -3.55 -9.84 16.17
N PRO A 211 -2.30 -9.80 15.68
CA PRO A 211 -1.29 -10.80 16.03
C PRO A 211 -0.99 -10.74 17.53
N ASN A 212 -0.97 -11.89 18.21
CA ASN A 212 -0.67 -11.95 19.64
C ASN A 212 0.85 -11.99 19.89
N LEU A 213 1.45 -10.83 20.13
CA LEU A 213 2.87 -10.67 20.43
C LEU A 213 3.22 -10.96 21.90
N SER A 214 2.24 -11.27 22.76
CA SER A 214 2.47 -11.49 24.20
C SER A 214 2.81 -12.93 24.54
N LYS A 215 2.73 -13.85 23.57
CA LYS A 215 3.09 -15.26 23.75
C LYS A 215 4.61 -15.41 23.91
N PRO A 216 5.10 -16.29 24.80
CA PRO A 216 6.53 -16.62 24.81
C PRO A 216 6.91 -17.34 23.50
N PHE A 217 7.99 -16.88 22.87
CA PHE A 217 8.66 -17.55 21.77
C PHE A 217 9.73 -18.49 22.33
N HIS A 218 9.73 -19.73 21.85
CA HIS A 218 10.69 -20.76 22.24
C HIS A 218 11.63 -21.08 21.09
N HIS A 219 12.94 -20.96 21.31
CA HIS A 219 13.96 -21.28 20.31
C HIS A 219 15.16 -21.95 20.96
N MET A 220 15.40 -23.23 20.62
CA MET A 220 16.41 -24.05 21.29
C MET A 220 16.16 -24.06 22.81
N SER A 221 17.14 -23.65 23.62
CA SER A 221 17.03 -23.49 25.07
C SER A 221 16.64 -22.08 25.52
N TRP A 222 16.35 -21.17 24.60
CA TRP A 222 15.99 -19.79 24.88
C TRP A 222 14.47 -19.59 24.87
N THR A 223 13.97 -18.73 25.76
CA THR A 223 12.55 -18.37 25.84
C THR A 223 12.43 -16.88 26.14
N GLY A 224 11.57 -16.19 25.41
CA GLY A 224 11.36 -14.74 25.54
C GLY A 224 10.42 -14.22 24.46
N ASP A 225 10.52 -12.96 24.07
CA ASP A 225 9.73 -12.36 22.99
C ASP A 225 10.41 -12.60 21.62
N PHE A 226 9.66 -12.89 20.57
CA PHE A 226 10.23 -13.14 19.24
C PHE A 226 11.15 -12.01 18.76
N PHE A 227 10.76 -10.75 18.98
CA PHE A 227 11.48 -9.56 18.57
C PHE A 227 12.51 -9.07 19.60
N GLN A 228 12.79 -9.81 20.67
CA GLN A 228 13.91 -9.47 21.56
C GLN A 228 15.25 -9.58 20.83
N ARG A 229 16.15 -8.63 21.04
CA ARG A 229 17.47 -8.59 20.35
C ARG A 229 18.42 -9.69 20.79
N ASP A 230 18.30 -10.14 22.04
CA ASP A 230 19.08 -11.23 22.59
C ASP A 230 18.52 -12.62 22.22
N ASN A 231 17.37 -12.68 21.52
CA ASN A 231 16.85 -13.91 20.95
C ASN A 231 17.88 -14.51 19.98
N PRO A 232 18.43 -15.72 20.26
CA PRO A 232 19.44 -16.36 19.43
C PRO A 232 19.00 -16.61 17.98
N PHE A 233 17.69 -16.68 17.74
CA PHE A 233 17.13 -16.76 16.38
C PHE A 233 17.70 -15.69 15.45
N TRP A 234 17.89 -14.46 15.96
CA TRP A 234 18.38 -13.34 15.16
C TRP A 234 19.85 -13.44 14.80
N GLN A 235 20.66 -14.20 15.55
CA GLN A 235 22.11 -14.27 15.35
C GLN A 235 22.47 -14.76 13.94
N SER A 236 21.70 -15.71 13.40
CA SER A 236 21.85 -16.25 12.03
C SER A 236 21.63 -15.20 10.94
N TYR A 237 21.03 -14.07 11.27
CA TYR A 237 20.63 -13.01 10.36
C TYR A 237 21.41 -11.70 10.55
N LEU A 238 22.29 -11.66 11.54
CA LEU A 238 23.15 -10.51 11.81
C LEU A 238 24.45 -10.64 11.00
N SER A 239 24.82 -9.56 10.33
CA SER A 239 26.16 -9.41 9.77
C SER A 239 27.21 -9.24 10.87
N VAL A 240 28.50 -9.37 10.52
CA VAL A 240 29.64 -9.12 11.42
C VAL A 240 29.55 -7.75 12.12
N ASN A 241 28.90 -6.76 11.49
CA ASN A 241 28.71 -5.42 12.04
C ASN A 241 27.39 -5.24 12.81
N GLY A 242 26.70 -6.34 13.17
CA GLY A 242 25.43 -6.32 13.92
C GLY A 242 24.22 -5.79 13.13
N LYS A 243 24.34 -5.62 11.81
CA LYS A 243 23.20 -5.21 10.95
C LYS A 243 22.47 -6.43 10.41
N PHE A 244 21.14 -6.40 10.43
CA PHE A 244 20.31 -7.42 9.80
C PHE A 244 20.56 -7.49 8.29
N ARG A 245 20.81 -8.70 7.78
CA ARG A 245 21.02 -8.96 6.36
C ARG A 245 20.18 -10.14 5.90
N PHE A 246 18.94 -9.87 5.51
CA PHE A 246 18.09 -10.86 4.87
C PHE A 246 17.51 -10.37 3.54
N HIS A 247 17.74 -11.17 2.50
CA HIS A 247 17.09 -11.06 1.19
C HIS A 247 15.64 -11.57 1.25
N ARG A 248 14.85 -11.29 0.20
CA ARG A 248 13.40 -11.56 0.15
C ARG A 248 13.01 -12.97 0.59
N ALA A 249 13.70 -14.00 0.12
CA ALA A 249 13.37 -15.39 0.47
C ALA A 249 13.49 -15.67 1.98
N VAL A 250 14.53 -15.15 2.63
CA VAL A 250 14.70 -15.28 4.09
C VAL A 250 13.66 -14.46 4.84
N ARG A 251 13.27 -13.28 4.35
CA ARG A 251 12.19 -12.52 4.99
C ARG A 251 10.88 -13.30 5.01
N GLU A 252 10.57 -13.96 3.91
CA GLU A 252 9.39 -14.83 3.84
C GLU A 252 9.50 -15.98 4.85
N SER A 253 10.63 -16.66 4.93
CA SER A 253 10.84 -17.74 5.92
C SER A 253 10.71 -17.24 7.36
N ILE A 254 11.29 -16.07 7.70
CA ILE A 254 11.16 -15.49 9.03
C ILE A 254 9.70 -15.11 9.33
N TYR A 255 8.98 -14.57 8.34
CA TYR A 255 7.57 -14.25 8.48
C TYR A 255 6.73 -15.49 8.79
N GLN A 256 6.96 -16.62 8.11
CA GLN A 256 6.22 -17.85 8.39
C GLN A 256 6.47 -18.35 9.82
N ILE A 257 7.73 -18.31 10.30
CA ILE A 257 8.06 -18.67 11.70
C ILE A 257 7.37 -17.71 12.69
N TRP A 258 7.37 -16.41 12.39
CA TRP A 258 6.68 -15.43 13.21
C TRP A 258 5.17 -15.67 13.23
N LYS A 259 4.56 -16.01 12.08
CA LYS A 259 3.13 -16.30 11.94
C LYS A 259 2.73 -17.54 12.74
N GLU A 260 3.51 -18.62 12.65
CA GLU A 260 3.30 -19.84 13.45
C GLU A 260 3.38 -19.57 14.97
N TRP A 261 4.18 -18.59 15.40
CA TRP A 261 4.31 -18.23 16.81
C TRP A 261 3.10 -17.44 17.35
N ILE A 262 2.53 -16.54 16.55
CA ILE A 262 1.42 -15.68 16.99
C ILE A 262 0.06 -16.40 16.96
N GLU A 263 -0.08 -17.45 16.15
CA GLU A 263 -1.26 -18.35 16.08
C GLU A 263 -1.42 -19.21 17.34
#